data_AF-A0A9E3QVE9-F1
#
_entry.id   AF-A0A9E3QVE9-F1
#
_cell.length_a   1.000
_cell.length_b   1.000
_cell.length_c   1.000
_cell.angle_alpha   90.00
_cell.angle_beta   90.00
_cell.angle_gamma   90.00
#
_symmetry.space_group_name_H-M   'P 1'
#
loop_
_entity.id
_entity.type
_entity.pdbx_description
1 polymer ?
#
loop_
_entity_poly.entity_id
_entity_poly.type
_entity_poly.pdbx_seq_one_letter_code
_entity_poly.pdbx_strand_id
1 'polypeptide(L)'
;MERISVRLEGRLRQQLEAEAQEKGVSPSAIVRQALEEHLRQRTPRENCRQLAERLGLLGVAQGLPPDLSTNPRHMEGFGRG
;
A
#
# COMPACT_ATOMS: atom_id res chain seq x y z
N MET A 1 -23.96 -6.18 0.74
CA MET A 1 -23.65 -4.78 0.34
C MET A 1 -24.29 -3.86 1.35
N GLU A 2 -23.54 -2.91 1.89
CA GLU A 2 -24.05 -1.87 2.77
C GLU A 2 -24.11 -0.53 2.03
N ARG A 3 -25.12 0.29 2.32
CA ARG A 3 -25.31 1.59 1.68
C ARG A 3 -24.81 2.69 2.60
N ILE A 4 -23.94 3.54 2.07
CA ILE A 4 -23.55 4.80 2.70
C ILE A 4 -24.10 5.97 1.87
N SER A 5 -24.46 7.06 2.55
CA SER A 5 -24.86 8.32 1.92
C SER A 5 -23.79 9.37 2.21
N VAL A 6 -23.18 9.93 1.17
CA VAL A 6 -22.10 10.92 1.29
C VAL A 6 -22.53 12.20 0.59
N ARG A 7 -22.35 13.35 1.24
CA ARG A 7 -22.58 14.66 0.62
C ARG A 7 -21.43 14.99 -0.31
N LEU A 8 -21.76 15.44 -1.52
CA LEU A 8 -20.80 15.87 -2.53
C LEU A 8 -21.05 17.32 -2.89
N GLU A 9 -19.98 18.09 -3.06
CA GLU A 9 -20.05 19.40 -3.67
C GLU A 9 -20.60 19.30 -5.10
N GLY A 10 -21.39 20.29 -5.53
CA GLY A 10 -22.06 20.25 -6.83
C GLY A 10 -21.09 20.07 -8.01
N ARG A 11 -19.92 20.71 -7.95
CA ARG A 11 -18.86 20.56 -8.95
C ARG A 11 -18.31 19.13 -9.00
N LEU A 12 -18.06 18.52 -7.84
CA LEU A 12 -17.52 17.17 -7.76
C LEU A 12 -18.52 16.14 -8.31
N ARG A 13 -19.81 16.34 -8.04
CA ARG A 13 -20.88 15.53 -8.62
C ARG A 13 -20.90 15.62 -10.15
N GLN A 14 -20.79 16.83 -10.70
CA GLN A 14 -20.76 17.02 -12.16
C GLN A 14 -19.56 16.31 -12.81
N GLN A 15 -18.38 16.39 -12.18
CA GLN A 15 -17.18 15.70 -12.67
C GLN A 15 -17.35 14.18 -12.64
N LEU A 16 -17.91 13.64 -11.55
CA LEU A 16 -18.20 12.22 -11.41
C LEU A 16 -19.19 11.72 -12.47
N GLU A 17 -20.26 12.48 -12.74
CA GLU A 17 -21.25 12.14 -13.76
C GLU A 17 -20.65 12.17 -15.17
N ALA A 18 -19.81 13.18 -15.48
CA ALA A 18 -19.13 13.28 -16.76
C ALA A 18 -18.16 12.11 -17.00
N GLU A 19 -17.35 11.76 -15.99
CA GLU A 19 -16.42 10.64 -16.09
C GLU A 19 -17.15 9.30 -16.23
N ALA A 20 -18.25 9.11 -15.50
CA ALA A 20 -19.11 7.93 -15.62
C ALA A 20 -19.66 7.77 -17.04
N GLN A 21 -20.12 8.87 -17.63
CA GLN A 21 -20.62 8.90 -19.00
C GLN A 21 -19.53 8.56 -20.02
N GLU A 22 -18.34 9.17 -19.89
CA GLU A 22 -17.20 8.93 -20.78
C GLU A 22 -16.74 7.47 -20.73
N LYS A 23 -16.71 6.88 -19.53
CA LYS A 23 -16.28 5.49 -19.32
C LYS A 23 -17.39 4.45 -19.54
N GLY A 24 -18.64 4.86 -19.73
CA GLY A 24 -19.78 3.95 -19.88
C GLY A 24 -20.06 3.10 -18.63
N VAL A 25 -19.79 3.63 -17.43
CA VAL A 25 -19.99 2.94 -16.14
C VAL A 25 -20.91 3.76 -15.23
N SER A 26 -21.38 3.18 -14.13
CA SER A 26 -22.17 3.94 -13.15
C SER A 26 -21.27 4.86 -12.29
N PRO A 27 -21.77 6.02 -11.84
CA PRO A 27 -21.07 6.86 -10.85
C PRO A 27 -20.66 6.08 -9.59
N SER A 28 -21.51 5.14 -9.17
CA SER A 28 -21.24 4.26 -8.02
C SER A 28 -20.09 3.28 -8.25
N ALA A 29 -19.79 2.90 -9.51
CA ALA A 29 -18.64 2.07 -9.84
C ALA A 29 -17.33 2.85 -9.63
N ILE A 30 -17.30 4.11 -10.10
CA ILE A 30 -16.15 5.01 -9.90
C ILE A 30 -15.93 5.28 -8.41
N VAL A 31 -16.99 5.63 -7.67
CA VAL A 31 -16.90 5.89 -6.22
C VAL A 31 -16.38 4.66 -5.47
N ARG A 32 -16.85 3.46 -5.81
CA ARG A 32 -16.38 2.22 -5.19
C ARG A 32 -14.91 1.97 -5.50
N GLN A 33 -14.51 2.11 -6.75
CA GLN A 33 -13.11 1.93 -7.16
C GLN A 33 -12.19 2.92 -6.42
N ALA A 34 -12.56 4.20 -6.38
CA ALA A 34 -11.80 5.23 -5.68
C ALA A 34 -11.66 4.92 -4.17
N LEU A 35 -12.72 4.42 -3.52
CA LEU A 35 -12.68 4.00 -2.13
C LEU A 35 -11.74 2.79 -1.93
N GLU A 36 -11.82 1.78 -2.78
CA GLU A 36 -10.94 0.59 -2.72
C GLU A 36 -9.47 0.97 -2.89
N GLU A 37 -9.16 1.84 -3.86
CA GLU A 37 -7.80 2.33 -4.11
C GLU A 37 -7.25 3.15 -2.94
N HIS A 38 -8.06 4.06 -2.40
CA HIS A 38 -7.67 4.88 -1.23
C HIS A 38 -7.39 4.03 0.01
N LEU A 39 -8.23 3.03 0.28
CA LEU A 39 -8.04 2.11 1.41
C LEU A 39 -6.83 1.18 1.21
N ARG A 40 -6.58 0.74 -0.03
CA ARG A 40 -5.38 -0.03 -0.37
C ARG A 40 -4.11 0.78 -0.16
N GLN A 41 -4.11 2.08 -0.46
CA GLN A 41 -2.99 2.97 -0.20
C GLN A 41 -2.76 3.23 1.31
N ARG A 42 -3.81 3.22 2.12
CA ARG A 42 -3.71 3.36 3.59
C ARG A 42 -3.20 2.12 4.29
N THR A 43 -3.41 0.95 3.70
CA THR A 43 -2.79 -0.27 4.21
C THR A 43 -1.30 -0.13 3.92
N PRO A 44 -0.40 -0.11 4.94
CA PRO A 44 1.02 -0.04 4.66
C PRO A 44 1.32 -1.16 3.69
N ARG A 45 1.80 -0.80 2.48
CA ARG A 45 2.28 -1.79 1.52
C ARG A 45 3.24 -2.67 2.29
N GLU A 46 3.02 -3.98 2.22
CA GLU A 46 3.88 -4.97 2.85
C GLU A 46 5.34 -4.56 2.55
N ASN A 47 6.08 -4.17 3.59
CA ASN A 47 7.45 -3.76 3.39
C ASN A 47 8.31 -5.00 3.13
N CYS A 48 9.52 -4.81 2.61
CA CYS A 48 10.38 -5.94 2.21
C CYS A 48 10.61 -6.94 3.35
N ARG A 49 10.66 -6.47 4.61
CA ARG A 49 10.79 -7.34 5.79
C ARG A 49 9.54 -8.19 5.99
N GLN A 50 8.35 -7.60 5.97
CA GLN A 50 7.09 -8.32 6.13
C GLN A 50 6.88 -9.34 5.00
N LEU A 51 7.27 -8.99 3.77
CA LEU A 51 7.26 -9.92 2.63
C LEU A 51 8.21 -11.10 2.85
N ALA A 52 9.43 -10.83 3.30
CA ALA A 52 10.41 -11.88 3.61
C ALA A 52 9.96 -12.78 4.76
N GLU A 53 9.29 -12.23 5.77
CA GLU A 53 8.70 -12.98 6.88
C GLU A 53 7.55 -13.88 6.41
N ARG A 54 6.61 -13.34 5.63
CA ARG A 54 5.47 -14.10 5.08
C ARG A 54 5.90 -15.22 4.14
N LEU A 55 6.94 -14.98 3.33
CA LEU A 55 7.52 -15.99 2.44
C LEU A 55 8.45 -16.97 3.16
N GLY A 56 8.67 -16.79 4.48
CA GLY A 56 9.56 -17.63 5.26
C GLY A 56 11.01 -17.57 4.79
N LEU A 57 11.44 -16.43 4.22
CA LEU A 57 12.79 -16.22 3.69
C LEU A 57 13.80 -15.76 4.76
N LEU A 58 13.32 -15.35 5.93
CA LEU A 58 14.18 -14.97 7.04
C LEU A 58 14.72 -16.23 7.74
N GLY A 59 16.05 -16.41 7.71
CA GLY A 59 16.72 -17.50 8.42
C GLY A 59 16.71 -18.86 7.71
N VAL A 60 16.37 -18.94 6.41
CA VAL A 60 16.33 -20.23 5.67
C VAL A 60 17.72 -20.82 5.45
N ALA A 61 18.73 -19.96 5.33
CA ALA A 61 20.08 -20.38 5.06
C ALA A 61 20.80 -20.71 6.38
N GLN A 62 21.18 -21.97 6.53
CA GLN A 62 21.90 -22.47 7.71
C GLN A 62 23.38 -22.61 7.40
N GLY A 63 24.24 -22.50 8.43
CA GLY A 63 25.69 -22.68 8.28
C GLY A 63 26.43 -21.52 7.60
N LEU A 64 25.75 -20.39 7.36
CA LEU A 64 26.39 -19.16 6.90
C LEU A 64 27.11 -18.45 8.05
N PRO A 65 28.15 -17.63 7.75
CA PRO A 65 28.74 -16.74 8.73
C PRO A 65 27.68 -15.84 9.40
N PRO A 66 27.88 -15.44 10.66
CA PRO A 66 27.00 -14.50 11.35
C PRO A 66 26.79 -13.24 10.52
N ASP A 67 25.58 -12.66 10.59
CA ASP A 67 25.27 -11.43 9.86
C ASP A 67 26.25 -10.30 10.21
N LEU A 68 26.55 -9.40 9.27
CA LEU A 68 27.50 -8.30 9.47
C LEU A 68 27.08 -7.36 10.61
N SER A 69 25.78 -7.30 10.94
CA SER A 69 25.26 -6.58 12.11
C SER A 69 25.71 -7.15 13.46
N THR A 70 26.25 -8.37 13.49
CA THR A 70 26.72 -9.03 14.72
C THR A 70 28.18 -8.75 15.04
N ASN A 71 28.95 -8.11 14.14
CA ASN A 71 30.31 -7.68 14.41
C ASN A 71 30.37 -6.14 14.55
N PRO A 72 30.46 -5.60 15.79
CA PRO A 72 30.46 -4.17 16.04
C PRO A 72 31.54 -3.40 15.28
N ARG A 73 32.69 -4.04 14.98
CA ARG A 73 33.78 -3.42 14.20
C ARG A 73 33.38 -3.11 12.75
N HIS A 74 32.44 -3.86 12.17
CA HIS A 74 31.94 -3.59 10.81
C HIS A 74 30.82 -2.56 10.76
N MET A 75 30.29 -2.16 11.92
CA MET A 75 29.26 -1.13 12.07
C MET A 75 29.87 0.25 12.41
N GLU A 76 31.18 0.33 12.67
CA GLU A 76 31.86 1.60 12.92
C GLU A 76 31.79 2.52 11.69
N GLY A 77 31.13 3.68 11.85
CA GLY A 77 30.97 4.68 10.78
C GLY A 77 29.73 4.49 9.91
N PHE A 78 28.98 3.39 10.06
CA PHE A 78 27.72 3.19 9.33
C PHE A 78 26.67 4.24 9.74
N GLY A 79 26.09 4.94 8.77
CA GLY A 79 25.05 5.96 9.02
C GLY A 79 25.57 7.31 9.54
N ARG A 80 26.89 7.54 9.61
CA ARG A 80 27.43 8.89 9.83
C ARG A 80 27.43 9.64 8.50
N GLY A 81 26.46 10.53 8.34
CA GLY A 81 26.46 11.59 7.32
C GLY A 81 27.30 12.79 7.76
#